data_AF-A0A942BUB3-F1
#
_entry.id   AF-A0A942BUB3-F1
#
_cell.length_a   1.000
_cell.length_b   1.000
_cell.length_c   1.000
_cell.angle_alpha   90.00
_cell.angle_beta   90.00
_cell.angle_gamma   90.00
#
_symmetry.space_group_name_H-M   'P 1'
#
loop_
_entity.id
_entity.type
_entity.pdbx_description
1 polymer ?
#
loop_
_entity_poly.entity_id
_entity_poly.type
_entity_poly.pdbx_seq_one_letter_code
_entity_poly.pdbx_strand_id
1 'polypeptide(L)'
;MFLFDDISFVQTQNLPVNDLWYFLPIGYLVTILIETPILLAGLGREFTFKQKLLAGIWLTACTYPIVVIVLPAVFLGSPRWLYLTVAEVFAPVAECFLFWLAFRGTEAVSWIRSFAVIIIANLASFGLGEILNAYNWFGLF
;
A
#
# COMPACT_ATOMS: atom_id res chain seq x y z
N MET A 1 -32.81 -14.60 -20.94
CA MET A 1 -31.71 -14.38 -21.92
C MET A 1 -31.68 -12.87 -22.16
N PHE A 2 -30.52 -12.21 -22.05
CA PHE A 2 -30.29 -10.74 -22.03
C PHE A 2 -30.25 -10.01 -20.67
N LEU A 3 -29.34 -10.40 -19.76
CA LEU A 3 -28.88 -9.52 -18.67
C LEU A 3 -27.38 -9.73 -18.32
N PHE A 4 -26.63 -10.33 -19.24
CA PHE A 4 -25.17 -10.42 -19.21
C PHE A 4 -24.65 -9.88 -20.54
N ASP A 5 -25.12 -8.68 -20.92
CA ASP A 5 -24.45 -7.94 -21.97
C ASP A 5 -23.01 -7.75 -21.54
N ASP A 6 -22.13 -8.14 -22.45
CA ASP A 6 -20.69 -8.14 -22.38
C ASP A 6 -20.17 -6.91 -21.63
N ILE A 7 -19.90 -7.07 -20.34
CA ILE A 7 -18.90 -6.23 -19.69
C ILE A 7 -17.61 -6.69 -20.34
N SER A 8 -17.25 -6.03 -21.44
CA SER A 8 -15.89 -6.01 -21.95
C SER A 8 -15.04 -5.51 -20.79
N PHE A 9 -14.59 -6.44 -19.95
CA PHE A 9 -13.57 -6.21 -18.94
C PHE A 9 -12.37 -5.78 -19.75
N VAL A 10 -12.22 -4.47 -19.92
CA VAL A 10 -11.04 -3.87 -20.52
C VAL A 10 -9.88 -4.42 -19.69
N GLN A 11 -9.16 -5.35 -20.30
CA GLN A 11 -8.12 -6.12 -19.65
C GLN A 11 -6.91 -5.19 -19.48
N THR A 12 -6.96 -4.38 -18.44
CA THR A 12 -5.98 -3.30 -18.15
C THR A 12 -4.69 -3.79 -17.51
N GLN A 13 -4.51 -5.10 -17.30
CA GLN A 13 -3.29 -5.66 -16.70
C GLN A 13 -2.62 -6.69 -17.61
N ASN A 14 -2.04 -6.21 -18.71
CA ASN A 14 -1.14 -6.99 -19.58
C ASN A 14 0.30 -6.46 -19.56
N LEU A 15 0.73 -5.83 -18.45
CA LEU A 15 2.14 -5.46 -18.30
C LEU A 15 2.96 -6.72 -18.04
N PRO A 16 4.07 -6.94 -18.76
CA PRO A 16 4.93 -8.08 -18.51
C PRO A 16 5.44 -8.01 -17.07
N VAL A 17 5.39 -9.13 -16.35
CA VAL A 17 5.77 -9.23 -14.93
C VAL A 17 7.16 -8.65 -14.64
N ASN A 18 8.06 -8.65 -15.63
CA ASN A 18 9.39 -8.04 -15.55
C ASN A 18 9.35 -6.53 -15.28
N ASP A 19 8.36 -5.79 -15.79
CA ASP A 19 8.25 -4.35 -15.59
C ASP A 19 7.87 -3.99 -14.14
N LEU A 20 7.11 -4.87 -13.48
CA LEU A 20 6.75 -4.73 -12.06
C LEU A 20 7.98 -4.79 -11.14
N TRP A 21 9.00 -5.57 -11.52
CA TRP A 21 10.26 -5.66 -10.77
C TRP A 21 11.10 -4.39 -10.85
N TYR A 22 11.08 -3.70 -11.99
CA TYR A 22 11.75 -2.39 -12.13
C TYR A 22 11.00 -1.28 -11.39
N PHE A 23 9.67 -1.37 -11.34
CA PHE A 23 8.84 -0.44 -10.59
C PHE A 23 8.99 -0.60 -9.08
N LEU A 24 9.19 -1.84 -8.59
CA LEU A 24 9.24 -2.13 -7.17
C LEU A 24 10.19 -1.20 -6.37
N PRO A 25 11.49 -1.05 -6.70
CA PRO A 25 12.38 -0.21 -5.91
C PRO A 25 11.99 1.27 -5.96
N ILE A 26 11.50 1.77 -7.10
CA ILE A 26 11.15 3.18 -7.24
C ILE A 26 9.89 3.49 -6.45
N GLY A 27 8.82 2.72 -6.68
CA GLY A 27 7.58 2.97 -5.97
C GLY A 27 7.68 2.68 -4.47
N TYR A 28 8.52 1.72 -4.05
CA TYR A 28 8.86 1.51 -2.63
C TYR A 28 9.45 2.77 -1.98
N LEU A 29 10.41 3.43 -2.64
CA LEU A 29 11.01 4.66 -2.13
C LEU A 29 10.00 5.82 -2.08
N VAL A 30 9.12 5.92 -3.09
CA VAL A 30 8.05 6.93 -3.13
C VAL A 30 7.05 6.69 -1.99
N THR A 31 6.61 5.45 -1.78
CA THR A 31 5.72 5.09 -0.67
C THR A 31 6.34 5.42 0.68
N ILE A 32 7.60 5.05 0.92
CA ILE A 32 8.30 5.43 2.16
C ILE A 32 8.35 6.95 2.33
N LEU A 33 8.64 7.69 1.27
CA LEU A 33 8.74 9.15 1.32
C LEU A 33 7.40 9.80 1.70
N ILE A 34 6.27 9.17 1.38
CA ILE A 34 4.93 9.66 1.68
C ILE A 34 4.47 9.22 3.08
N GLU A 35 4.62 7.94 3.39
CA GLU A 35 4.09 7.35 4.63
C GLU A 35 4.91 7.75 5.85
N THR A 36 6.23 7.81 5.71
CA THR A 36 7.13 8.06 6.84
C THR A 36 6.88 9.43 7.50
N PRO A 37 6.69 10.55 6.77
CA PRO A 37 6.28 11.82 7.39
C PRO A 37 4.98 11.74 8.19
N ILE A 38 3.99 10.99 7.67
CA ILE A 38 2.69 10.80 8.33
C ILE A 38 2.87 10.01 9.62
N LEU A 39 3.67 8.94 9.60
CA LEU A 39 4.01 8.16 10.79
C LEU A 39 4.81 8.99 11.81
N LEU A 40 5.77 9.78 11.36
CA LEU A 40 6.60 10.63 12.22
C LEU A 40 5.76 11.66 12.98
N ALA A 41 4.83 12.32 12.29
CA ALA A 41 3.93 13.32 12.87
C ALA A 41 2.78 12.69 13.68
N GLY A 42 2.21 11.59 13.18
CA GLY A 42 0.98 11.00 13.69
C GLY A 42 1.18 10.05 14.86
N LEU A 43 2.26 9.25 14.88
CA LEU A 43 2.53 8.33 15.98
C LEU A 43 2.80 9.10 17.29
N GLY A 44 2.40 8.51 18.41
CA GLY A 44 2.52 9.16 19.72
C GLY A 44 3.98 9.39 20.17
N ARG A 45 4.13 10.00 21.36
CA ARG A 45 5.46 10.36 21.92
C ARG A 45 6.19 9.17 22.53
N GLU A 46 5.48 8.07 22.75
CA GLU A 46 5.98 6.79 23.24
C GLU A 46 6.98 6.13 22.28
N PHE A 47 6.95 6.48 20.98
CA PHE A 47 7.90 5.99 19.99
C PHE A 47 9.03 7.00 19.77
N THR A 48 10.27 6.52 19.80
CA THR A 48 11.44 7.32 19.42
C THR A 48 11.42 7.62 17.92
N PHE A 49 12.08 8.71 17.51
CA PHE A 49 12.19 9.08 16.09
C PHE A 49 12.74 7.94 15.22
N LYS A 50 13.73 7.19 15.73
CA LYS A 50 14.30 6.03 15.03
C LYS A 50 13.28 4.90 14.85
N GLN A 51 12.47 4.60 15.86
CA GLN A 51 11.43 3.58 15.76
C GLN A 51 10.36 3.96 14.74
N LYS A 52 9.95 5.24 14.71
CA LYS A 52 8.98 5.73 13.73
C LYS A 52 9.53 5.66 12.29
N LEU A 53 10.78 6.05 12.08
CA LEU A 53 11.45 5.96 10.78
C LEU A 53 11.58 4.51 10.31
N LEU A 54 12.09 3.63 11.19
CA LEU A 54 12.24 2.21 10.87
C LEU A 54 10.89 1.53 10.66
N ALA A 55 9.84 1.92 11.38
CA ALA A 55 8.49 1.41 11.16
C ALA A 55 8.02 1.72 9.74
N GLY A 56 8.12 2.96 9.27
CA GLY A 56 7.73 3.30 7.88
C GLY A 56 8.47 2.48 6.83
N ILE A 57 9.79 2.37 6.97
CA ILE A 57 10.62 1.59 6.03
C ILE A 57 10.26 0.10 6.08
N TRP A 58 10.17 -0.47 7.27
CA TRP A 58 10.02 -1.91 7.46
C TRP A 58 8.60 -2.41 7.14
N LEU A 59 7.57 -1.66 7.54
CA LEU A 59 6.18 -2.02 7.22
C LEU A 59 5.97 -2.06 5.72
N THR A 60 6.37 -1.00 5.01
CA THR A 60 6.31 -0.91 3.55
C THR A 60 7.10 -2.07 2.92
N ALA A 61 8.28 -2.43 3.46
CA ALA A 61 9.09 -3.51 2.89
C ALA A 61 8.39 -4.87 2.96
N CYS A 62 7.53 -5.09 3.95
CA CYS A 62 6.77 -6.32 4.11
C CYS A 62 5.50 -6.36 3.25
N THR A 63 4.85 -5.23 2.98
CA THR A 63 3.55 -5.16 2.31
C THR A 63 3.66 -4.83 0.83
N TYR A 64 4.58 -3.95 0.45
CA TYR A 64 4.69 -3.40 -0.90
C TYR A 64 4.99 -4.46 -1.98
N PRO A 65 5.92 -5.43 -1.79
CA PRO A 65 6.12 -6.50 -2.77
C PRO A 65 4.87 -7.34 -3.02
N ILE A 66 4.03 -7.52 -1.99
CA ILE A 66 2.78 -8.26 -2.12
C ILE A 66 1.80 -7.45 -2.97
N VAL A 67 1.67 -6.14 -2.70
CA VAL A 67 0.75 -5.25 -3.42
C VAL A 67 1.15 -5.03 -4.89
N VAL A 68 2.45 -5.02 -5.20
CA VAL A 68 2.97 -4.70 -6.54
C VAL A 68 3.26 -5.93 -7.40
N ILE A 69 3.64 -7.06 -6.78
CA ILE A 69 3.97 -8.27 -7.54
C ILE A 69 2.88 -9.32 -7.36
N VAL A 70 2.58 -9.69 -6.11
CA VAL A 70 1.73 -10.87 -5.83
C VAL A 70 0.29 -10.59 -6.19
N LEU A 71 -0.29 -9.47 -5.75
CA LEU A 71 -1.69 -9.14 -6.02
C LEU A 71 -1.95 -8.97 -7.53
N PRO A 72 -1.14 -8.23 -8.31
CA PRO A 72 -1.34 -8.17 -9.76
C PRO A 72 -1.22 -9.54 -10.44
N ALA A 73 -0.32 -10.40 -9.98
CA ALA A 73 -0.19 -11.76 -10.50
C ALA A 73 -1.41 -12.65 -10.19
N VAL A 74 -2.00 -12.52 -8.98
CA VAL A 74 -3.20 -13.26 -8.57
C VAL A 74 -4.46 -12.75 -9.28
N PHE A 75 -4.56 -11.45 -9.52
CA PHE A 75 -5.69 -10.80 -10.16
C PHE A 75 -5.51 -10.62 -11.68
N LEU A 76 -4.60 -11.35 -12.32
CA LEU A 76 -4.45 -11.35 -13.78
C LEU A 76 -5.79 -11.68 -14.46
N GLY A 77 -6.20 -10.83 -15.41
CA GLY A 77 -7.48 -10.96 -16.11
C GLY A 77 -8.71 -10.51 -15.32
N SER A 78 -8.54 -10.01 -14.09
CA SER A 78 -9.61 -9.40 -13.29
C SER A 78 -9.70 -7.88 -13.55
N PRO A 79 -10.85 -7.24 -13.28
CA PRO A 79 -10.96 -5.80 -13.37
C PRO A 79 -10.06 -5.08 -12.35
N ARG A 80 -9.47 -3.94 -12.76
CA ARG A 80 -8.56 -3.13 -11.92
C ARG A 80 -9.15 -2.75 -10.57
N TRP A 81 -10.43 -2.38 -10.51
CA TRP A 81 -11.07 -1.95 -9.26
C TRP A 81 -11.08 -3.06 -8.20
N LEU A 82 -11.16 -4.33 -8.61
CA LEU A 82 -11.13 -5.46 -7.68
C LEU A 82 -9.73 -5.61 -7.07
N TYR A 83 -8.69 -5.54 -7.91
CA TYR A 83 -7.30 -5.51 -7.45
C TYR A 83 -7.05 -4.36 -6.48
N LEU A 84 -7.46 -3.13 -6.84
CA LEU A 84 -7.26 -1.94 -6.01
C LEU A 84 -7.98 -2.06 -4.67
N THR A 85 -9.25 -2.48 -4.68
CA THR A 85 -10.03 -2.67 -3.45
C THR A 85 -9.33 -3.66 -2.51
N VAL A 86 -8.80 -4.77 -3.05
CA VAL A 86 -8.09 -5.78 -2.25
C VAL A 86 -6.77 -5.23 -1.74
N ALA A 87 -6.00 -4.52 -2.56
CA ALA A 87 -4.74 -3.90 -2.17
C ALA A 87 -4.93 -2.85 -1.07
N GLU A 88 -5.93 -1.97 -1.21
CA GLU A 88 -6.28 -0.90 -0.27
C GLU A 88 -6.78 -1.42 1.08
N VAL A 89 -7.34 -2.62 1.14
CA VAL A 89 -7.70 -3.28 2.40
C VAL A 89 -6.51 -4.04 2.96
N PHE A 90 -5.80 -4.78 2.12
CA PHE A 90 -4.68 -5.63 2.52
C PHE A 90 -3.55 -4.83 3.16
N ALA A 91 -3.07 -3.77 2.50
CA ALA A 91 -1.92 -3.01 2.95
C ALA A 91 -2.11 -2.43 4.37
N PRO A 92 -3.16 -1.64 4.67
CA PRO A 92 -3.33 -1.10 6.02
C PRO A 92 -3.62 -2.17 7.07
N VAL A 93 -4.34 -3.24 6.74
CA VAL A 93 -4.60 -4.34 7.69
C VAL A 93 -3.30 -5.08 8.03
N ALA A 94 -2.49 -5.41 7.02
CA ALA A 94 -1.21 -6.08 7.21
C ALA A 94 -0.24 -5.19 8.00
N GLU A 95 -0.15 -3.90 7.68
CA GLU A 95 0.74 -2.98 8.39
C GLU A 95 0.30 -2.72 9.82
N CYS A 96 -1.00 -2.57 10.09
CA CYS A 96 -1.50 -2.47 11.47
C CYS A 96 -1.15 -3.73 12.27
N PHE A 97 -1.31 -4.91 11.67
CA PHE A 97 -0.98 -6.18 12.32
C PHE A 97 0.52 -6.32 12.58
N LEU A 98 1.37 -6.01 11.59
CA LEU A 98 2.83 -6.04 11.71
C LEU A 98 3.34 -5.03 12.73
N PHE A 99 2.79 -3.81 12.72
CA PHE A 99 3.12 -2.77 13.70
C PHE A 99 2.74 -3.20 15.12
N TRP A 100 1.54 -3.78 15.28
CA TRP A 100 1.13 -4.35 16.55
C TRP A 100 2.07 -5.46 17.02
N LEU A 101 2.48 -6.39 16.13
CA LEU A 101 3.44 -7.44 16.48
C LEU A 101 4.81 -6.87 16.90
N ALA A 102 5.29 -5.82 16.23
CA ALA A 102 6.58 -5.21 16.51
C ALA A 102 6.62 -4.48 17.86
N PHE A 103 5.51 -3.88 18.29
CA PHE A 103 5.44 -3.03 19.49
C PHE A 103 4.53 -3.55 20.60
N ARG A 104 3.99 -4.78 20.47
CA ARG A 104 3.17 -5.42 21.52
C ARG A 104 3.91 -5.42 22.85
N GLY A 105 3.21 -5.06 23.93
CA GLY A 105 3.79 -4.98 25.27
C GLY A 105 4.42 -3.62 25.61
N THR A 106 4.41 -2.65 24.71
CA THR A 106 4.74 -1.25 25.07
C THR A 106 3.57 -0.65 25.85
N GLU A 107 3.79 -0.31 27.12
CA GLU A 107 2.79 0.35 27.95
C GLU A 107 2.53 1.78 27.45
N ALA A 108 1.31 2.30 27.68
CA ALA A 108 0.86 3.64 27.26
C ALA A 108 0.70 3.90 25.74
N VAL A 109 0.81 2.89 24.87
CA VAL A 109 0.49 3.05 23.43
C VAL A 109 -1.01 3.21 23.22
N SER A 110 -1.40 4.28 22.52
CA SER A 110 -2.77 4.47 22.05
C SER A 110 -2.97 3.73 20.71
N TRP A 111 -3.29 2.43 20.77
CA TRP A 111 -3.41 1.56 19.58
C TRP A 111 -4.38 2.09 18.51
N ILE A 112 -5.53 2.65 18.92
CA ILE A 112 -6.52 3.22 17.98
C ILE A 112 -5.88 4.37 17.17
N ARG A 113 -5.13 5.24 17.84
CA ARG A 113 -4.41 6.34 17.18
C ARG A 113 -3.35 5.79 16.24
N SER A 114 -2.55 4.82 16.68
CA SER A 114 -1.50 4.24 15.84
C SER A 114 -2.07 3.59 14.57
N PHE A 115 -3.14 2.81 14.70
CA PHE A 115 -3.81 2.20 13.55
C PHE A 115 -4.43 3.25 12.62
N ALA A 116 -5.09 4.27 13.17
CA ALA A 116 -5.63 5.36 12.36
C ALA A 116 -4.53 6.08 11.57
N VAL A 117 -3.37 6.34 12.17
CA VAL A 117 -2.24 6.98 11.51
C VAL A 117 -1.66 6.09 10.40
N ILE A 118 -1.52 4.78 10.65
CA ILE A 118 -1.04 3.82 9.63
C ILE A 118 -2.02 3.75 8.45
N ILE A 119 -3.32 3.67 8.72
CA ILE A 119 -4.37 3.68 7.68
C ILE A 119 -4.30 4.97 6.85
N ILE A 120 -4.17 6.13 7.50
CA ILE A 120 -4.03 7.42 6.81
C ILE A 120 -2.77 7.45 5.94
N ALA A 121 -1.66 6.91 6.44
CA ALA A 121 -0.41 6.82 5.67
C ALA A 121 -0.59 5.99 4.39
N ASN A 122 -1.16 4.79 4.51
CA ASN A 122 -1.44 3.90 3.38
C ASN A 122 -2.38 4.56 2.36
N LEU A 123 -3.48 5.16 2.81
CA LEU A 123 -4.43 5.85 1.93
C LEU A 123 -3.81 7.06 1.24
N ALA A 124 -2.90 7.78 1.91
CA ALA A 124 -2.17 8.89 1.30
C ALA A 124 -1.18 8.40 0.23
N SER A 125 -0.46 7.30 0.48
CA SER A 125 0.41 6.69 -0.53
C SER A 125 -0.39 6.20 -1.73
N PHE A 126 -1.54 5.56 -1.49
CA PHE A 126 -2.44 5.13 -2.55
C PHE A 126 -2.95 6.32 -3.39
N GLY A 127 -3.46 7.37 -2.73
CA GLY A 127 -3.99 8.55 -3.41
C GLY A 127 -2.95 9.27 -4.27
N LEU A 128 -1.71 9.37 -3.80
CA LEU A 128 -0.60 9.89 -4.62
C LEU A 128 -0.22 8.95 -5.77
N GLY A 129 -0.26 7.64 -5.54
CA GLY A 129 -0.07 6.65 -6.60
C GLY A 129 -1.07 6.81 -7.74
N GLU A 130 -2.36 7.01 -7.42
CA GLU A 130 -3.41 7.26 -8.42
C GLU A 130 -3.22 8.58 -9.16
N ILE A 131 -2.79 9.65 -8.46
CA ILE A 131 -2.46 10.94 -9.11
C ILE A 131 -1.31 10.76 -10.10
N LEU A 132 -0.22 10.08 -9.69
CA LEU A 132 0.93 9.81 -10.56
C LEU A 132 0.55 8.95 -11.76
N ASN A 133 -0.37 8.00 -11.57
CA ASN A 133 -0.89 7.19 -12.67
C ASN A 133 -1.71 8.06 -13.67
N ALA A 134 -2.56 8.97 -13.17
CA ALA A 134 -3.32 9.88 -14.02
C ALA A 134 -2.43 10.78 -14.91
N TYR A 135 -1.21 11.09 -14.48
CA TYR A 135 -0.21 11.83 -15.26
C TYR A 135 0.67 10.95 -16.17
N ASN A 136 0.34 9.66 -16.34
CA ASN A 136 1.12 8.67 -17.11
C ASN A 136 2.58 8.53 -16.66
N TRP A 137 2.91 8.85 -15.40
CA TRP A 137 4.29 8.88 -14.91
C TRP A 137 5.00 7.52 -15.07
N PHE A 138 4.26 6.41 -15.04
CA PHE A 138 4.82 5.07 -15.25
C PHE A 138 4.10 4.21 -16.29
N GLY A 139 3.02 4.67 -16.92
CA GLY A 139 2.20 3.80 -17.79
C GLY A 139 1.74 2.51 -17.10
N LEU A 140 1.75 2.49 -15.77
CA LEU A 140 1.28 1.39 -14.95
C LEU A 140 -0.23 1.56 -14.78
N PHE A 141 -0.95 0.95 -15.73
CA PHE A 141 -2.41 0.76 -15.81
C PHE A 141 -3.21 1.86 -16.51
#